data_AF-A0A2V2ZRF6-F1
#
_entry.id   AF-A0A2V2ZRF6-F1
#
_cell.length_a   1.000
_cell.length_b   1.000
_cell.length_c   1.000
_cell.angle_alpha   90.00
_cell.angle_beta   90.00
_cell.angle_gamma   90.00
#
_symmetry.space_group_name_H-M   'P 1'
#
loop_
_entity.id
_entity.type
_entity.pdbx_description
1 polymer ?
#
loop_
_entity_poly.entity_id
_entity_poly.type
_entity_poly.pdbx_seq_one_letter_code
_entity_poly.pdbx_strand_id
1 'polypeptide(L)' 'MERFKKNMTQQEVSKATGISYSMLSKYERNVAKPKEDNLKMLAEFYGITVEELTEDNR' A
#
# COMPACT_ATOMS: atom_id res chain seq x y z
N MET A 1 5.49 4.47 -1.34
CA MET A 1 4.35 4.38 -0.38
C MET A 1 4.17 5.59 0.55
N GLU A 2 5.20 6.36 0.94
CA GLU A 2 5.04 7.47 1.92
C GLU A 2 4.08 8.59 1.50
N ARG A 3 3.87 8.82 0.20
CA ARG A 3 3.05 9.95 -0.28
C ARG A 3 1.54 9.78 -0.11
N PHE A 4 1.02 8.55 -0.06
CA PHE A 4 -0.42 8.26 0.02
C PHE A 4 -0.94 8.13 1.45
N LYS A 5 -0.04 8.13 2.43
CA LYS A 5 -0.32 8.03 3.86
C LYS A 5 -0.91 9.28 4.49
N LYS A 6 -1.19 10.35 3.74
CA LYS A 6 -1.30 11.70 4.32
C LYS A 6 -2.28 11.86 5.48
N ASN A 7 -3.22 10.94 5.73
CA ASN A 7 -3.95 10.86 7.01
C ASN A 7 -4.39 9.43 7.45
N MET A 8 -3.87 8.35 6.86
CA MET A 8 -4.36 6.99 7.17
C MET A 8 -3.32 6.12 7.86
N THR A 9 -3.73 5.46 8.93
CA THR A 9 -2.95 4.45 9.65
C THR A 9 -2.97 3.11 8.90
N GLN A 10 -1.94 2.30 9.06
CA GLN A 10 -1.91 0.94 8.53
C GLN A 10 -3.10 0.08 9.02
N GLN A 11 -3.67 0.38 10.19
CA GLN A 11 -4.86 -0.30 10.70
C GLN A 11 -6.10 0.02 9.88
N GLU A 12 -6.27 1.28 9.46
CA GLU A 12 -7.40 1.69 8.61
C GLU A 12 -7.28 1.08 7.22
N VAL A 13 -6.08 1.12 6.65
CA VAL A 13 -5.78 0.46 5.37
C VAL A 13 -6.02 -1.04 5.46
N SER A 14 -5.62 -1.68 6.56
CA SER A 14 -5.84 -3.10 6.80
C SER A 14 -7.32 -3.46 6.83
N LYS A 15 -8.14 -2.65 7.52
CA LYS A 15 -9.59 -2.83 7.59
C LYS A 15 -10.26 -2.62 6.23
N ALA A 16 -9.80 -1.67 5.43
CA ALA A 16 -10.40 -1.35 4.15
C ALA A 16 -10.01 -2.33 3.03
N THR A 17 -8.77 -2.81 3.02
CA THR A 17 -8.22 -3.66 1.94
C THR A 17 -8.21 -5.15 2.30
N GLY A 18 -8.45 -5.51 3.57
CA GLY A 18 -8.30 -6.89 4.06
C GLY A 18 -6.84 -7.37 4.14
N ILE A 19 -5.86 -6.57 3.71
CA ILE A 19 -4.44 -6.88 3.86
C ILE A 19 -4.08 -6.74 5.33
N SER A 20 -3.38 -7.72 5.90
CA SER A 20 -3.01 -7.64 7.31
C SER A 20 -2.03 -6.50 7.58
N TYR A 21 -2.17 -5.87 8.75
CA TYR A 21 -1.26 -4.84 9.24
C TYR A 21 0.22 -5.24 9.12
N SER A 22 0.55 -6.49 9.48
CA SER A 22 1.93 -7.00 9.41
C SER A 22 2.45 -7.10 7.97
N MET A 23 1.56 -7.35 7.01
CA MET A 23 1.91 -7.43 5.60
C MET A 23 2.09 -6.04 4.98
N LEU A 24 1.22 -5.08 5.33
CA LEU A 24 1.41 -3.66 5.00
C LEU A 24 2.74 -3.12 5.54
N SER A 25 3.06 -3.41 6.80
CA SER A 25 4.36 -3.05 7.41
C SER A 25 5.55 -3.68 6.70
N LYS A 26 5.43 -4.91 6.18
CA LYS A 26 6.49 -5.54 5.37
C LYS A 26 6.65 -4.87 4.01
N TYR A 27 5.55 -4.46 3.38
CA TYR A 27 5.57 -3.73 2.11
C TYR A 27 6.26 -2.39 2.26
N GLU A 28 5.92 -1.63 3.30
CA GLU A 28 6.52 -0.33 3.55
C GLU A 28 8.00 -0.40 3.89
N ARG A 29 8.44 -1.47 4.56
CA ARG A 29 9.87 -1.69 4.88
C ARG A 29 10.63 -2.39 3.76
N ASN A 30 10.02 -2.58 2.59
CA ASN A 30 10.60 -3.34 1.48
C ASN A 30 11.03 -4.78 1.84
N VAL A 31 10.51 -5.34 2.94
CA VAL A 31 10.79 -6.71 3.41
C VAL A 31 10.03 -7.73 2.57
N ALA A 32 8.87 -7.35 2.04
CA ALA A 32 8.11 -8.13 1.08
C ALA A 32 7.62 -7.21 -0.03
N LYS A 33 7.49 -7.74 -1.25
CA LYS A 33 6.81 -7.03 -2.34
C LYS A 33 5.34 -7.43 -2.39
N PRO A 34 4.40 -6.48 -2.53
CA PRO A 34 3.01 -6.82 -2.77
C PRO A 34 2.87 -7.54 -4.12
N LYS A 35 1.94 -8.49 -4.19
CA LYS A 35 1.55 -9.12 -5.46
C LYS A 35 0.71 -8.14 -6.28
N GLU A 36 0.58 -8.41 -7.57
CA GLU A 36 -0.18 -7.58 -8.50
C GLU A 36 -1.62 -7.31 -8.01
N ASP A 37 -2.30 -8.31 -7.46
CA ASP A 37 -3.66 -8.14 -6.92
C ASP A 37 -3.71 -7.16 -5.73
N ASN A 38 -2.74 -7.26 -4.81
CA ASN A 38 -2.65 -6.34 -3.67
C ASN A 38 -2.24 -4.93 -4.12
N LEU A 39 -1.40 -4.82 -5.14
CA LEU A 39 -1.04 -3.54 -5.74
C LEU A 39 -2.26 -2.87 -6.36
N LYS A 40 -3.05 -3.59 -7.17
CA LYS A 40 -4.29 -3.09 -7.78
C LYS A 40 -5.28 -2.63 -6.71
N MET A 41 -5.51 -3.46 -5.69
CA MET A 41 -6.42 -3.13 -4.60
C MET A 41 -5.96 -1.89 -3.80
N LEU A 42 -4.66 -1.77 -3.52
CA LEU A 42 -4.12 -0.58 -2.86
C LEU A 42 -4.22 0.65 -3.76
N ALA A 43 -3.93 0.50 -5.06
CA ALA A 43 -4.01 1.58 -6.03
C ALA A 43 -5.45 2.11 -6.19
N GLU A 44 -6.42 1.20 -6.34
CA GLU A 44 -7.86 1.52 -6.34
C GLU A 44 -8.29 2.20 -5.04
N PHE A 45 -7.84 1.68 -3.90
CA PHE A 45 -8.15 2.24 -2.58
C PHE A 45 -7.63 3.67 -2.40
N TYR A 46 -6.42 3.96 -2.87
CA TYR A 46 -5.82 5.29 -2.82
C TYR A 46 -6.22 6.19 -4.00
N GLY A 47 -6.97 5.67 -4.98
CA GLY A 47 -7.40 6.43 -6.16
C GLY A 47 -6.26 6.78 -7.11
N ILE A 48 -5.25 5.93 -7.23
CA ILE A 48 -4.04 6.13 -8.03
C ILE A 48 -3.77 4.93 -8.93
N THR A 49 -2.74 5.03 -9.77
CA THR A 49 -2.22 3.90 -10.56
C THR A 49 -1.26 3.02 -9.74
N VAL A 50 -1.07 1.78 -10.19
CA VAL A 50 -0.10 0.85 -9.58
C VAL A 50 1.33 1.37 -9.75
N GLU A 51 1.59 2.05 -10.86
CA GLU A 51 2.85 2.73 -11.16
C GLU A 51 3.12 3.81 -10.10
N GLU A 52 2.17 4.72 -9.85
CA GLU A 52 2.29 5.75 -8.80
C GLU A 52 2.47 5.15 -7.40
N LEU A 53 1.84 3.99 -7.12
CA LEU A 53 1.99 3.29 -5.84
C LEU A 53 3.40 2.73 -5.63
N THR A 54 4.03 2.28 -6.72
CA THR A 54 5.34 1.60 -6.75
C THR A 54 6.51 2.52 -7.09
N GLU A 55 6.26 3.73 -7.58
CA GLU A 55 7.25 4.78 -7.74
C GLU A 55 7.77 5.24 -6.37
N ASP A 56 8.79 4.54 -5.90
CA ASP A 56 9.78 5.12 -5.00
C ASP A 56 10.44 6.27 -5.76
N ASN A 57 10.15 7.51 -5.33
CA ASN A 57 10.86 8.67 -5.89
C ASN A 57 12.36 8.43 -5.69
N ARG A 58 13.10 8.38 -6.81
CA ARG A 58 14.56 8.45 -6.83
C ARG A 58 15.08 9.66 -6.05
#